data_AF-A0AAJ1HVC4-F1
#
_entry.id   AF-A0AAJ1HVC4-F1
#
_cell.length_a   1.000
_cell.length_b   1.000
_cell.length_c   1.000
_cell.angle_alpha   90.00
_cell.angle_beta   90.00
_cell.angle_gamma   90.00
#
_symmetry.space_group_name_H-M   'P 1'
#
loop_
_entity.id
_entity.type
_entity.pdbx_description
1 polymer ?
#
loop_
_entity_poly.entity_id
_entity_poly.type
_entity_poly.pdbx_seq_one_letter_code
_entity_poly.pdbx_strand_id
1 'polypeptide(L)'
;MPVNQITAGQKDWLATLNNNSALLNKLPVDGAVSTNSGITFKNGASAQNFKCWYVQFNGFKLVNMAFDQLDCPIACNSKPVLSVPTNLAPSHPIAVACNADSTLNNYISTDFVWWTNASVEQKNQVVSMTYIHVD
;
A
#
# COMPACT_ATOMS: atom_id res chain seq x y z
N MET A 1 8.37 17.43 -51.24
CA MET A 1 6.99 17.05 -50.88
C MET A 1 6.10 18.27 -50.99
N PRO A 2 4.90 18.18 -51.60
CA PRO A 2 3.99 19.32 -51.72
C PRO A 2 3.56 19.84 -50.34
N VAL A 3 3.53 21.16 -50.15
CA VAL A 3 3.19 21.85 -48.88
C VAL A 3 1.83 21.38 -48.32
N ASN A 4 0.91 20.96 -49.19
CA ASN A 4 -0.45 20.55 -48.87
C ASN A 4 -0.52 19.21 -48.10
N GLN A 5 0.56 18.41 -48.10
CA GLN A 5 0.64 17.17 -47.32
C GLN A 5 1.22 17.40 -45.91
N ILE A 6 1.93 18.51 -45.68
CA ILE A 6 2.50 18.86 -44.38
C ILE A 6 1.40 19.42 -43.45
N THR A 7 0.47 20.20 -44.01
CA THR A 7 -0.65 20.83 -43.26
C THR A 7 -1.73 19.84 -42.81
N ALA A 8 -1.95 18.75 -43.55
CA ALA A 8 -2.88 17.69 -43.14
C ALA A 8 -2.38 16.95 -41.89
N GLY A 9 -1.08 16.65 -41.82
CA GLY A 9 -0.46 16.01 -40.66
C GLY A 9 -0.47 16.89 -39.41
N GLN A 10 -0.26 18.21 -39.54
CA GLN A 10 -0.21 19.13 -38.39
C GLN A 10 -1.52 19.22 -37.60
N LYS A 11 -2.68 19.14 -38.26
CA LYS A 11 -3.99 19.13 -37.59
C LYS A 11 -4.19 17.85 -36.78
N ASP A 12 -3.72 16.72 -37.31
CA ASP A 12 -3.75 15.42 -36.63
C ASP A 12 -2.81 15.38 -35.43
N TRP A 13 -1.62 15.96 -35.52
CA TRP A 13 -0.69 16.01 -34.39
C TRP A 13 -1.21 16.86 -33.23
N LEU A 14 -1.79 18.02 -33.50
CA LEU A 14 -2.36 18.86 -32.43
C LEU A 14 -3.58 18.19 -31.78
N ALA A 15 -4.45 17.56 -32.57
CA ALA A 15 -5.58 16.79 -32.06
C ALA A 15 -5.11 15.57 -31.23
N THR A 16 -4.10 14.84 -31.70
CA THR A 16 -3.50 13.72 -30.98
C THR A 16 -2.87 14.15 -29.66
N LEU A 17 -2.14 15.28 -29.65
CA LEU A 17 -1.48 15.80 -28.45
C LEU A 17 -2.48 16.33 -27.42
N ASN A 18 -3.57 16.96 -27.88
CA ASN A 18 -4.68 17.38 -27.02
C ASN A 18 -5.45 16.18 -26.46
N ASN A 19 -5.71 15.16 -27.28
CA ASN A 19 -6.35 13.92 -26.83
C ASN A 19 -5.46 13.18 -25.81
N ASN A 20 -4.16 13.07 -26.07
CA ASN A 20 -3.21 12.46 -25.13
C ASN A 20 -3.10 13.27 -23.83
N SER A 21 -3.07 14.60 -23.89
CA SER A 21 -3.10 15.45 -22.69
C SER A 21 -4.39 15.30 -21.89
N ALA A 22 -5.54 15.18 -22.58
CA ALA A 22 -6.83 14.92 -21.95
C ALA A 22 -6.91 13.51 -21.35
N LEU A 23 -6.21 12.53 -21.93
CA LEU A 23 -6.08 11.17 -21.40
C LEU A 23 -5.10 11.10 -20.21
N LEU A 24 -4.01 11.88 -20.24
CA LEU A 24 -3.07 12.01 -19.13
C LEU A 24 -3.78 12.60 -17.89
N ASN A 25 -4.64 13.60 -18.07
CA ASN A 25 -5.49 14.15 -16.99
C ASN A 25 -6.61 13.19 -16.56
N LYS A 26 -6.81 12.09 -17.29
CA LYS A 26 -7.73 10.98 -16.94
C LYS A 26 -6.98 9.75 -16.45
N LEU A 27 -5.64 9.75 -16.41
CA LEU A 27 -4.91 8.71 -15.70
C LEU A 27 -5.30 8.83 -14.23
N PRO A 28 -5.91 7.81 -13.65
CA PRO A 28 -6.45 7.87 -12.29
C PRO A 28 -5.30 7.66 -11.32
N VAL A 29 -4.31 8.55 -11.33
CA VAL A 29 -3.43 8.72 -10.19
C VAL A 29 -4.07 9.83 -9.38
N ASP A 30 -5.22 9.51 -8.77
CA ASP A 30 -5.64 10.26 -7.59
C ASP A 30 -4.43 10.22 -6.66
N GLY A 31 -3.86 11.40 -6.37
CA GLY A 31 -2.63 11.50 -5.59
C GLY A 31 -2.69 10.63 -4.33
N ALA A 32 -1.52 10.21 -3.83
CA ALA A 32 -1.44 9.28 -2.70
C ALA A 32 -2.38 9.69 -1.55
N VAL A 33 -3.31 8.81 -1.19
CA VAL A 33 -4.26 9.02 -0.09
C VAL A 33 -3.62 8.50 1.18
N SER A 34 -3.45 9.38 2.18
CA SER A 34 -2.98 9.01 3.52
C SER A 34 -4.18 8.79 4.45
N THR A 35 -4.28 7.62 5.07
CA THR A 35 -5.36 7.31 6.01
C THR A 35 -4.95 6.24 7.01
N ASN A 36 -5.24 6.49 8.28
CA ASN A 36 -5.20 5.47 9.34
C ASN A 36 -6.61 5.09 9.81
N SER A 37 -7.65 5.58 9.14
CA SER A 37 -9.04 5.38 9.55
C SER A 37 -9.42 3.89 9.50
N GLY A 38 -10.03 3.40 10.58
CA GLY A 38 -10.44 1.99 10.69
C GLY A 38 -9.30 0.99 10.86
N ILE A 39 -8.05 1.45 10.95
CA ILE A 39 -6.90 0.59 11.27
C ILE A 39 -6.74 0.50 12.78
N THR A 40 -6.67 -0.71 13.32
CA THR A 40 -6.66 -0.96 14.77
C THR A 40 -5.56 -1.93 15.16
N PHE A 41 -4.73 -1.53 16.12
CA PHE A 41 -3.78 -2.45 16.75
C PHE A 41 -4.47 -3.37 17.76
N LYS A 42 -4.00 -4.61 17.86
CA LYS A 42 -4.60 -5.69 18.64
C LYS A 42 -3.55 -6.38 19.53
N ASN A 43 -4.02 -7.12 20.53
CA ASN A 43 -3.20 -7.99 21.38
C ASN A 43 -2.02 -7.29 22.09
N GLY A 44 -2.14 -5.99 22.35
CA GLY A 44 -1.11 -5.19 23.02
C GLY A 44 0.02 -4.73 22.11
N ALA A 45 -0.06 -4.99 20.81
CA ALA A 45 0.82 -4.35 19.85
C ALA A 45 0.51 -2.84 19.74
N SER A 46 1.52 -2.05 19.42
CA SER A 46 1.37 -0.60 19.20
C SER A 46 2.49 -0.05 18.35
N ALA A 47 2.28 1.11 17.73
CA ALA A 47 3.34 1.85 17.05
C ALA A 47 3.16 3.35 17.34
N GLN A 48 4.25 4.10 17.53
CA GLN A 48 4.17 5.54 17.79
C GLN A 48 3.83 6.34 16.51
N ASN A 49 4.44 6.02 15.36
CA ASN A 49 4.16 6.74 14.11
C ASN A 49 3.76 5.79 12.97
N PHE A 50 2.61 5.12 13.14
CA PHE A 50 2.00 4.34 12.06
C PHE A 50 1.47 5.24 10.95
N LYS A 51 1.78 4.91 9.70
CA LYS A 51 1.26 5.58 8.51
C LYS A 51 0.80 4.54 7.50
N CYS A 52 -0.45 4.63 7.06
CA CYS A 52 -0.94 3.93 5.89
C CYS A 52 -1.28 4.94 4.80
N TRP A 53 -0.81 4.67 3.59
CA TRP A 53 -1.19 5.42 2.40
C TRP A 53 -1.40 4.47 1.23
N TYR A 54 -2.17 4.89 0.24
CA TYR A 54 -2.35 4.12 -0.98
C TYR A 54 -2.40 5.01 -2.21
N VAL A 55 -2.00 4.45 -3.35
CA VAL A 55 -2.26 5.02 -4.66
C VAL A 55 -3.29 4.13 -5.34
N GLN A 56 -4.39 4.75 -5.75
CA GLN A 56 -5.43 4.08 -6.52
C GLN A 56 -5.02 4.05 -7.98
N PHE A 57 -5.26 2.92 -8.63
CA PHE A 57 -5.30 2.76 -10.07
C PHE A 57 -6.67 2.16 -10.41
N ASN A 58 -7.07 2.17 -11.68
CA ASN A 58 -8.37 1.65 -12.09
C ASN A 58 -8.51 0.15 -11.71
N GLY A 59 -9.29 -0.14 -10.66
CA GLY A 59 -9.57 -1.50 -10.14
C GLY A 59 -8.57 -2.07 -9.13
N PHE A 60 -7.52 -1.34 -8.71
CA PHE A 60 -6.64 -1.79 -7.64
C PHE A 60 -5.94 -0.64 -6.91
N LYS A 61 -5.52 -0.89 -5.68
CA LYS A 61 -4.73 0.01 -4.85
C LYS A 61 -3.35 -0.60 -4.61
N LEU A 62 -2.31 0.22 -4.73
CA LEU A 62 -1.01 -0.07 -4.14
C LEU A 62 -1.00 0.54 -2.73
N VAL A 63 -1.11 -0.30 -1.71
CA VAL A 63 -1.18 0.11 -0.30
C VAL A 63 0.20 -0.01 0.33
N ASN A 64 0.64 1.03 1.00
CA ASN A 64 1.87 1.06 1.78
C ASN A 64 1.54 1.29 3.25
N MET A 65 2.15 0.49 4.11
CA MET A 65 2.10 0.65 5.55
C MET A 65 3.51 0.82 6.08
N ALA A 66 3.73 1.90 6.82
CA ALA A 66 4.97 2.18 7.52
C ALA A 66 4.71 2.19 9.02
N PHE A 67 5.49 1.37 9.73
CA PHE A 67 5.49 1.24 11.16
C PHE A 67 6.80 1.83 11.68
N ASP A 68 6.67 2.92 12.41
CA ASP A 68 7.78 3.48 13.17
C ASP A 68 7.54 3.17 14.66
N GLN A 69 8.58 2.61 15.28
CA GLN A 69 8.56 2.13 16.65
C GLN A 69 7.44 1.13 16.94
N LEU A 70 7.34 0.08 16.13
CA LEU A 70 6.42 -1.04 16.39
C LEU A 70 6.91 -1.86 17.58
N ASP A 71 6.05 -1.96 18.59
CA ASP A 71 6.21 -2.78 19.77
C ASP A 71 5.23 -3.96 19.71
N CYS A 72 5.76 -5.16 19.84
CA CYS A 72 5.03 -6.42 19.85
C CYS A 72 5.42 -7.23 21.10
N PRO A 73 4.55 -7.32 22.11
CA PRO A 73 4.73 -8.22 23.24
C PRO A 73 4.88 -9.68 22.79
N ILE A 74 5.57 -10.51 23.60
CA ILE A 74 5.74 -11.96 23.31
C ILE A 74 4.38 -12.65 23.11
N ALA A 75 3.36 -12.21 23.86
CA ALA A 75 2.01 -12.75 23.79
C ALA A 75 1.30 -12.55 22.42
N CYS A 76 1.85 -11.70 21.54
CA CYS A 76 1.37 -11.48 20.17
C CYS A 76 1.73 -12.63 19.21
N ASN A 77 2.64 -13.53 19.57
CA ASN A 77 3.07 -14.59 18.67
C ASN A 77 1.89 -15.43 18.18
N SER A 78 1.81 -15.60 16.87
CA SER A 78 0.72 -16.30 16.16
C SER A 78 -0.66 -15.66 16.32
N LYS A 79 -0.74 -14.37 16.69
CA LYS A 79 -2.01 -13.63 16.85
C LYS A 79 -2.07 -12.38 15.98
N PRO A 80 -3.29 -11.91 15.63
CA PRO A 80 -3.48 -10.63 14.96
C PRO A 80 -2.90 -9.47 15.77
N VAL A 81 -2.05 -8.64 15.18
CA VAL A 81 -1.51 -7.43 15.83
C VAL A 81 -2.04 -6.14 15.22
N LEU A 82 -2.59 -6.22 14.02
CA LEU A 82 -3.17 -5.09 13.30
C LEU A 82 -4.35 -5.57 12.47
N SER A 83 -5.44 -4.81 12.46
CA SER A 83 -6.55 -4.98 11.53
C SER A 83 -6.61 -3.77 10.61
N VAL A 84 -6.81 -4.01 9.32
CA VAL A 84 -7.11 -2.97 8.33
C VAL A 84 -8.56 -3.09 7.84
N PRO A 85 -9.17 -1.99 7.36
CA PRO A 85 -10.45 -2.04 6.68
C PRO A 85 -10.45 -2.98 5.46
N THR A 86 -11.60 -3.58 5.14
CA THR A 86 -11.73 -4.53 4.01
C THR A 86 -11.27 -3.95 2.67
N ASN A 87 -11.52 -2.66 2.42
CA ASN A 87 -11.10 -1.95 1.22
C ASN A 87 -9.59 -1.63 1.15
N LEU A 88 -8.83 -2.04 2.18
CA LEU A 88 -7.37 -1.99 2.25
C LEU A 88 -6.78 -3.37 2.56
N ALA A 89 -7.58 -4.43 2.64
CA ALA A 89 -7.06 -5.77 2.92
C ALA A 89 -6.25 -6.28 1.71
N PRO A 90 -5.09 -6.94 1.90
CA PRO A 90 -4.32 -7.50 0.80
C PRO A 90 -5.16 -8.51 0.01
N SER A 91 -5.09 -8.45 -1.32
CA SER A 91 -5.74 -9.45 -2.18
C SER A 91 -4.86 -10.67 -2.46
N HIS A 92 -3.61 -10.63 -2.01
CA HIS A 92 -2.64 -11.73 -2.11
C HIS A 92 -1.94 -11.92 -0.77
N PRO A 93 -1.42 -13.12 -0.47
CA PRO A 93 -0.67 -13.34 0.74
C PRO A 93 0.58 -12.47 0.75
N ILE A 94 0.85 -11.83 1.89
CA ILE A 94 2.03 -11.00 2.08
C ILE A 94 2.71 -11.33 3.40
N ALA A 95 4.02 -11.17 3.41
CA ALA A 95 4.83 -11.27 4.61
C ALA A 95 5.99 -10.29 4.50
N VAL A 96 6.35 -9.67 5.62
CA VAL A 96 7.53 -8.82 5.74
C VAL A 96 8.33 -9.25 6.96
N ALA A 97 9.64 -9.44 6.77
CA ALA A 97 10.56 -9.62 7.88
C ALA A 97 10.69 -8.30 8.63
N CYS A 98 10.38 -8.31 9.93
CA CYS A 98 10.47 -7.11 10.78
C CYS A 98 11.86 -6.99 11.40
N ASN A 99 12.48 -8.13 11.72
CA ASN A 99 13.88 -8.28 12.09
C ASN A 99 14.32 -9.74 11.82
N ALA A 100 15.46 -10.16 12.38
CA ALA A 100 15.99 -11.52 12.20
C ALA A 100 15.07 -12.63 12.76
N ASP A 101 14.23 -12.31 13.75
CA ASP A 101 13.45 -13.28 14.52
C ASP A 101 11.94 -13.11 14.35
N SER A 102 11.48 -12.17 13.54
CA SER A 102 10.06 -11.83 13.46
C SER A 102 9.59 -11.47 12.06
N THR A 103 8.33 -11.79 11.80
CA THR A 103 7.64 -11.58 10.53
C THR A 103 6.21 -11.12 10.79
N LEU A 104 5.76 -10.14 10.03
CA LEU A 104 4.36 -9.72 9.99
C LEU A 104 3.75 -10.24 8.68
N ASN A 105 2.71 -11.05 8.78
CA ASN A 105 2.08 -11.67 7.60
C ASN A 105 0.57 -11.43 7.56
N ASN A 106 0.01 -11.61 6.37
CA ASN A 106 -1.42 -11.57 6.11
C ASN A 106 -1.75 -12.54 4.98
N TYR A 107 -2.68 -13.47 5.22
CA TYR A 107 -3.14 -14.46 4.25
C TYR A 107 -4.50 -14.07 3.67
N ILE A 108 -4.57 -12.92 2.99
CA ILE A 108 -5.79 -12.40 2.36
C ILE A 108 -6.91 -12.21 3.39
N SER A 109 -6.65 -11.39 4.40
CA SER A 109 -7.62 -11.06 5.44
C SER A 109 -7.49 -9.60 5.89
N THR A 110 -8.41 -9.12 6.72
CA THR A 110 -8.26 -7.82 7.38
C THR A 110 -7.17 -7.81 8.45
N ASP A 111 -6.83 -8.99 8.98
CA ASP A 111 -5.93 -9.13 10.13
C ASP A 111 -4.52 -9.52 9.70
N PHE A 112 -3.55 -8.72 10.15
CA PHE A 112 -2.13 -9.02 10.07
C PHE A 112 -1.68 -9.73 11.33
N VAL A 113 -1.04 -10.89 11.17
CA VAL A 113 -0.60 -11.76 12.24
C VAL A 113 0.90 -11.60 12.46
N TRP A 114 1.30 -11.53 13.72
CA TRP A 114 2.70 -11.47 14.10
C TRP A 114 3.24 -12.87 14.37
N TRP A 115 4.42 -13.17 13.83
CA TRP A 115 5.15 -14.40 14.10
C TRP A 115 6.54 -14.05 14.60
N THR A 116 6.98 -14.70 15.66
CA THR A 116 8.35 -14.55 16.16
C THR A 116 8.87 -15.81 16.83
N ASN A 117 10.18 -16.04 16.70
CA ASN A 117 10.92 -17.06 17.45
C ASN A 117 11.62 -16.47 18.69
N ALA A 118 11.49 -15.17 18.93
CA ALA A 118 12.14 -14.52 20.06
C ALA A 118 11.47 -14.88 21.39
N SER A 119 12.29 -15.06 22.42
CA SER A 119 11.85 -15.29 23.80
C SER A 119 11.66 -13.99 24.60
N VAL A 120 11.84 -12.82 23.96
CA VAL A 120 11.78 -11.49 24.57
C VAL A 120 10.85 -10.57 23.77
N GLU A 121 10.34 -9.52 24.42
CA GLU A 121 9.52 -8.51 23.77
C GLU A 121 10.24 -7.86 22.59
N GLN A 122 9.54 -7.71 21.47
CA GLN A 122 10.07 -7.10 20.25
C GLN A 122 9.70 -5.62 20.28
N LYS A 123 10.69 -4.74 20.50
CA LYS A 123 10.46 -3.30 20.68
C LYS A 123 11.11 -2.48 19.59
N ASN A 124 10.54 -1.33 19.31
CA ASN A 124 11.09 -0.30 18.46
C ASN A 124 11.44 -0.81 17.04
N GLN A 125 10.57 -1.65 16.48
CA GLN A 125 10.77 -2.19 15.13
C GLN A 125 10.38 -1.13 14.09
N VAL A 126 11.24 -0.92 13.09
CA VAL A 126 10.96 -0.02 11.96
C VAL A 126 10.74 -0.88 10.73
N VAL A 127 9.51 -0.90 10.24
CA VAL A 127 9.07 -1.81 9.18
C VAL A 127 8.24 -1.04 8.17
N SER A 128 8.47 -1.29 6.89
CA SER A 128 7.55 -0.85 5.85
C SER A 128 7.17 -2.01 4.96
N MET A 129 5.93 -2.02 4.49
CA MET A 129 5.46 -3.00 3.53
C MET A 129 4.59 -2.33 2.48
N THR A 130 4.65 -2.86 1.27
CA THR A 130 3.79 -2.44 0.15
C THR A 130 3.10 -3.67 -0.40
N TYR A 131 1.80 -3.58 -0.65
CA TYR A 131 1.00 -4.68 -1.18
C TYR A 131 -0.13 -4.18 -2.08
N ILE A 132 -0.73 -5.12 -2.80
CA ILE A 132 -1.82 -4.85 -3.73
C ILE A 132 -3.14 -5.25 -3.08
N HIS A 133 -4.10 -4.33 -3.14
CA HIS A 133 -5.52 -4.60 -2.92
C HIS A 133 -6.22 -4.44 -4.28
N VAL A 134 -7.07 -5.40 -4.64
CA VAL A 134 -7.94 -5.37 -5.81
C VAL A 134 -9.34 -5.12 -5.28
N ASP A 135 -10.01 -4.11 -5.85
CA ASP A 135 -11.37 -3.71 -5.48
C ASP A 135 -12.42 -4.79 -5.82
#